data_AF-A0AAD9NKB3-F1
#
_entry.id   AF-A0AAD9NKB3-F1
#
_cell.length_a   1.000
_cell.length_b   1.000
_cell.length_c   1.000
_cell.angle_alpha   90.00
_cell.angle_beta   90.00
_cell.angle_gamma   90.00
#
_symmetry.space_group_name_H-M   'P 1'
#
loop_
_entity.id
_entity.type
_entity.pdbx_description
1 polymer ?
#
loop_
_entity_poly.entity_id
_entity_poly.type
_entity_poly.pdbx_seq_one_letter_code
_entity_poly.pdbx_strand_id
1 'polypeptide(L)'
;MGKYEGYATMYMIMPMSTSTLPIQGECFVDDRKVTLKFPFTGIEFELPTSPKEGRNDFDFKIRGARGDMTLTIGYVEKLRCFTGRAVADEDDKPALTFVFFPDDSPMSRLPKL
;
A
#
# COMPACT_ATOMS: atom_id res chain seq x y z
N MET A 1 7.62 15.55 11.44
CA MET A 1 7.38 14.09 11.48
C MET A 1 6.21 13.82 10.55
N GLY A 2 6.48 13.10 9.46
CA GLY A 2 5.55 12.99 8.33
C GLY A 2 4.46 11.99 8.62
N LYS A 3 3.28 12.50 8.97
CA LYS A 3 2.05 11.73 8.89
C LYS A 3 1.60 11.76 7.43
N TYR A 4 1.33 10.58 6.87
CA TYR A 4 0.79 10.46 5.52
C TYR A 4 -0.55 9.74 5.60
N GLU A 5 -1.49 10.22 4.81
CA GLU A 5 -2.77 9.56 4.57
C GLU A 5 -2.79 8.97 3.16
N GLY A 6 -3.74 8.09 2.90
CA GLY A 6 -3.73 7.38 1.64
C GLY A 6 -4.85 6.37 1.48
N TYR A 7 -4.79 5.66 0.37
CA TYR A 7 -5.75 4.65 -0.01
C TYR A 7 -5.04 3.32 -0.19
N ALA A 8 -5.74 2.23 0.12
CA ALA A 8 -5.26 0.89 -0.09
C ALA A 8 -6.31 0.08 -0.86
N THR A 9 -5.89 -0.86 -1.69
CA THR A 9 -6.77 -1.81 -2.37
C THR A 9 -6.17 -3.20 -2.22
N MET A 10 -6.92 -4.09 -1.57
CA MET A 10 -6.59 -5.50 -1.43
C MET A 10 -7.39 -6.30 -2.44
N TYR A 11 -6.72 -7.18 -3.18
CA TYR A 11 -7.35 -8.01 -4.20
C TYR A 11 -7.59 -9.42 -3.65
N MET A 12 -8.84 -9.73 -3.30
CA MET A 12 -9.21 -11.03 -2.77
C MET A 12 -9.66 -11.99 -3.87
N ILE A 13 -8.95 -13.11 -4.00
CA ILE A 13 -9.40 -14.24 -4.81
C ILE A 13 -10.49 -14.99 -4.04
N MET A 14 -11.62 -15.22 -4.69
CA MET A 14 -12.75 -15.98 -4.12
C MET A 14 -12.49 -17.49 -4.25
N PRO A 15 -12.64 -18.30 -3.19
CA PRO A 15 -12.29 -19.73 -3.22
C PRO A 15 -13.03 -20.57 -4.26
N MET A 16 -14.17 -20.08 -4.75
CA MET A 16 -15.08 -20.80 -5.66
C MET A 16 -15.23 -20.10 -7.02
N SER A 17 -14.41 -19.10 -7.32
CA SER A 17 -14.50 -18.33 -8.57
C SER A 17 -13.13 -17.86 -9.03
N THR A 18 -12.95 -17.74 -10.36
CA THR A 18 -11.77 -17.10 -10.97
C THR A 18 -11.79 -15.58 -10.82
N SER A 19 -12.82 -15.03 -10.18
CA SER A 19 -12.99 -13.59 -9.98
C SER A 19 -12.19 -13.09 -8.78
N THR A 20 -11.57 -11.93 -8.97
CA THR A 20 -10.87 -11.18 -7.92
C THR A 20 -11.73 -10.01 -7.49
N LEU A 21 -12.00 -9.90 -6.19
CA LEU A 21 -12.74 -8.79 -5.60
C LEU A 21 -11.77 -7.72 -5.08
N PRO A 22 -11.80 -6.49 -5.62
CA PRO A 22 -11.06 -5.37 -5.04
C PRO A 22 -11.78 -4.89 -3.76
N ILE A 23 -11.08 -4.93 -2.64
CA ILE A 23 -11.50 -4.32 -1.38
C ILE A 23 -10.70 -3.06 -1.17
N GLN A 24 -11.40 -1.93 -1.18
CA GLN A 24 -10.79 -0.65 -0.88
C GLN A 24 -10.69 -0.44 0.64
N GLY A 25 -9.63 0.23 1.05
CA GLY A 25 -9.32 0.56 2.43
C GLY A 25 -8.51 1.85 2.53
N GLU A 26 -8.11 2.18 3.74
CA GLU A 26 -7.36 3.39 4.07
C GLU A 26 -5.90 3.04 4.36
N CYS A 27 -4.99 3.93 4.01
CA CYS A 27 -3.57 3.82 4.31
C CYS A 27 -3.15 4.97 5.23
N PHE A 28 -2.50 4.63 6.33
CA PHE A 28 -1.93 5.60 7.27
C PHE A 28 -0.46 5.27 7.48
N VAL A 29 0.40 6.28 7.34
CA VAL A 29 1.82 6.14 7.64
C VAL A 29 2.21 7.11 8.73
N ASP A 30 2.77 6.59 9.81
CA ASP A 30 3.34 7.37 10.90
C ASP A 30 4.82 7.00 11.05
N ASP A 31 5.68 7.92 10.63
CA ASP A 31 7.13 7.75 10.54
C ASP A 31 7.54 6.54 9.68
N ARG A 32 7.69 5.35 10.29
CA ARG A 32 8.06 4.09 9.61
C ARG A 32 6.93 3.08 9.60
N LYS A 33 5.89 3.27 10.41
CA LYS A 33 4.79 2.32 10.53
C LYS A 33 3.74 2.60 9.48
N VAL A 34 3.48 1.63 8.61
CA VAL A 34 2.38 1.66 7.65
C VAL A 34 1.23 0.80 8.18
N THR A 35 0.05 1.39 8.20
CA THR A 35 -1.19 0.76 8.65
C THR A 35 -2.21 0.84 7.53
N LEU A 36 -2.58 -0.33 6.98
CA LEU A 36 -3.60 -0.47 5.96
C LEU A 36 -4.86 -1.03 6.61
N LYS A 37 -5.94 -0.26 6.62
CA LYS A 37 -7.22 -0.65 7.22
C LYS A 37 -8.22 -1.01 6.12
N PHE A 38 -8.69 -2.24 6.14
CA PHE A 38 -9.78 -2.73 5.28
C PHE A 38 -11.00 -3.04 6.14
N PRO A 39 -12.22 -3.13 5.56
CA PRO A 39 -13.45 -3.37 6.32
C PRO A 39 -13.43 -4.64 7.19
N PHE A 40 -12.70 -5.68 6.78
CA PHE A 40 -12.68 -6.98 7.46
C PHE A 40 -11.28 -7.44 7.90
N THR A 41 -10.23 -6.67 7.58
CA THR A 41 -8.84 -7.01 7.86
C THR A 41 -8.01 -5.75 8.09
N GLY A 42 -6.92 -5.87 8.85
CA GLY A 42 -5.91 -4.83 8.97
C GLY A 42 -4.54 -5.41 8.65
N ILE A 43 -3.72 -4.66 7.90
CA ILE A 43 -2.34 -5.02 7.62
C ILE A 43 -1.45 -3.93 8.19
N GLU A 44 -0.56 -4.29 9.11
CA GLU A 44 0.43 -3.38 9.67
C GLU A 44 1.84 -3.91 9.35
N PHE A 45 2.72 -3.03 8.89
CA PHE A 45 4.12 -3.33 8.67
C PHE A 45 5.00 -2.11 8.89
N GLU A 46 6.30 -2.34 9.08
CA GLU A 46 7.28 -1.28 9.30
C GLU A 46 8.21 -1.17 8.10
N LEU A 47 8.43 0.06 7.64
CA LEU A 47 9.37 0.37 6.57
C LEU A 47 10.81 0.36 7.11
N PRO A 48 11.80 -0.10 6.30
CA PRO A 48 13.19 -0.07 6.70
C PRO A 48 13.70 1.34 7.06
N THR A 49 13.20 2.36 6.35
CA THR A 49 13.46 3.77 6.64
C THR A 49 12.19 4.59 6.42
N SER A 50 12.06 5.72 7.11
CA SER A 50 10.93 6.63 6.94
C SER A 50 10.84 7.09 5.47
N PRO A 51 9.63 7.24 4.89
CA PRO A 51 9.46 7.72 3.53
C PRO A 51 10.11 9.10 3.36
N LYS A 52 10.94 9.24 2.32
CA LYS A 52 11.60 10.50 1.95
C LYS A 52 11.30 10.79 0.49
N GLU A 53 10.80 12.00 0.22
CA GLU A 53 10.58 12.47 -1.15
C GLU A 53 11.90 12.38 -1.94
N GLY A 54 11.84 11.89 -3.18
CA GLY A 54 13.00 11.75 -4.07
C GLY A 54 13.96 10.61 -3.74
N ARG A 55 13.65 9.73 -2.78
CA ARG A 55 14.43 8.49 -2.53
C ARG A 55 13.72 7.28 -3.13
N ASN A 56 14.45 6.53 -3.96
CA ASN A 56 13.96 5.44 -4.79
C ASN A 56 13.51 4.19 -4.00
N ASP A 57 12.47 3.59 -4.56
CA ASP A 57 12.08 2.17 -4.60
C ASP A 57 12.57 1.29 -3.43
N PHE A 58 11.65 1.02 -2.49
CA PHE A 58 11.85 0.00 -1.46
C PHE A 58 11.30 -1.32 -1.94
N ASP A 59 12.18 -2.31 -2.11
CA ASP A 59 11.79 -3.70 -2.31
C ASP A 59 12.10 -4.51 -1.06
N PHE A 60 11.07 -5.10 -0.43
CA PHE A 60 11.27 -6.01 0.68
C PHE A 60 10.19 -7.08 0.75
N LYS A 61 10.57 -8.23 1.32
CA LYS A 61 9.65 -9.36 1.52
C LYS A 61 8.87 -9.18 2.82
N ILE A 62 7.55 -9.30 2.73
CA ILE A 62 6.65 -9.35 3.88
C ILE A 62 5.98 -10.72 3.92
N ARG A 63 5.87 -11.29 5.12
CA ARG A 63 5.15 -12.55 5.31
C ARG A 63 3.71 -12.24 5.67
N GLY A 64 2.80 -12.47 4.72
CA GLY A 64 1.37 -12.35 4.94
C GLY A 64 0.71 -13.66 5.34
N ALA A 65 -0.57 -13.60 5.67
CA ALA A 65 -1.39 -14.79 5.96
C ALA A 65 -1.49 -15.77 4.79
N ARG A 66 -1.15 -15.34 3.57
CA ARG A 66 -1.18 -16.14 2.34
C ARG A 66 0.22 -16.52 1.81
N GLY A 67 1.27 -16.29 2.58
CA GLY A 67 2.65 -16.57 2.17
C GLY A 67 3.52 -15.33 2.05
N ASP A 68 4.71 -15.52 1.49
CA ASP A 68 5.66 -14.43 1.27
C ASP A 68 5.20 -13.57 0.08
N MET A 69 5.22 -12.26 0.29
CA MET A 69 4.88 -11.28 -0.73
C MET A 69 6.06 -10.33 -0.90
N THR A 70 6.33 -9.95 -2.15
CA THR A 70 7.32 -8.92 -2.47
C THR A 70 6.60 -7.58 -2.54
N LEU A 71 6.98 -6.64 -1.67
CA LEU A 71 6.45 -5.29 -1.62
C LEU A 71 7.42 -4.31 -2.26
N THR A 72 6.94 -3.57 -3.26
CA THR A 72 7.66 -2.48 -3.93
C THR A 72 6.99 -1.15 -3.63
N ILE A 73 7.74 -0.16 -3.15
CA ILE A 73 7.24 1.21 -2.89
C ILE A 73 8.06 2.23 -3.65
N GLY A 74 7.44 2.94 -4.60
CA GLY A 74 8.06 4.02 -5.37
C GLY A 74 7.49 5.40 -5.06
N TYR A 75 8.24 6.45 -5.39
CA TYR A 75 7.80 7.85 -5.25
C TYR A 75 7.45 8.46 -6.61
N VAL A 76 6.28 9.08 -6.71
CA VAL A 76 5.79 9.75 -7.92
C VAL A 76 5.91 11.26 -7.73
N GLU A 77 7.00 11.85 -8.23
CA GLU A 77 7.32 13.27 -8.03
C GLU A 77 6.19 14.22 -8.45
N LYS A 78 5.58 13.97 -9.61
CA LYS A 78 4.52 14.83 -10.17
C LYS A 78 3.28 14.92 -9.28
N LEU A 79 3.00 13.84 -8.54
CA LEU A 79 1.83 13.75 -7.66
C LEU A 79 2.20 13.92 -6.18
N ARG A 80 3.50 14.03 -5.87
CA ARG A 80 4.04 14.05 -4.51
C ARG A 80 3.42 12.95 -3.65
N CYS A 81 3.45 11.72 -4.15
CA CYS A 81 2.87 10.57 -3.45
C CYS A 81 3.76 9.34 -3.59
N PHE A 82 3.60 8.40 -2.68
CA PHE A 82 4.25 7.10 -2.71
C PHE A 82 3.25 6.05 -3.13
N THR A 83 3.63 5.19 -4.08
CA THR A 83 2.83 4.06 -4.55
C THR A 83 3.47 2.77 -4.08
N GLY A 84 2.71 1.93 -3.38
CA GLY A 84 3.09 0.59 -2.98
C GLY A 84 2.33 -0.48 -3.75
N ARG A 85 3.02 -1.57 -4.10
CA ARG A 85 2.43 -2.77 -4.69
C ARG A 85 3.04 -4.01 -4.02
N ALA A 86 2.20 -4.89 -3.48
CA ALA A 86 2.60 -6.20 -3.01
C ALA A 86 2.13 -7.28 -4.00
N VAL A 87 3.05 -8.12 -4.42
CA VAL A 87 2.81 -9.24 -5.33
C VAL A 87 3.09 -10.55 -4.57
N ALA A 88 2.19 -11.52 -4.69
CA ALA A 88 2.42 -12.85 -4.14
C ALA A 88 3.40 -13.61 -5.05
N ASP A 89 4.40 -14.27 -4.44
CA ASP A 89 5.50 -14.94 -5.16
C ASP A 89 5.01 -16.02 -6.16
N GLU A 90 3.77 -16.52 -6.03
CA GLU A 90 3.23 -17.61 -6.86
C GLU A 90 2.51 -17.18 -8.15
N ASP A 91 2.09 -15.92 -8.32
CA ASP A 91 1.10 -15.59 -9.37
C ASP A 91 1.28 -14.23 -10.08
N ASP A 92 2.35 -13.47 -9.80
CA ASP A 92 2.70 -12.13 -10.33
C ASP A 92 1.59 -11.04 -10.30
N LYS A 93 0.41 -11.39 -9.79
CA LYS A 93 -0.74 -10.51 -9.63
C LYS A 93 -0.61 -9.70 -8.33
N PRO A 94 -0.94 -8.40 -8.36
CA PRO A 94 -0.94 -7.59 -7.15
C PRO A 94 -1.98 -8.14 -6.16
N ALA A 95 -1.50 -8.62 -5.01
CA ALA A 95 -2.36 -8.96 -3.88
C ALA A 95 -2.84 -7.70 -3.15
N LEU A 96 -2.03 -6.64 -3.20
CA LEU A 96 -2.26 -5.40 -2.51
C LEU A 96 -1.65 -4.24 -3.31
N THR A 97 -2.35 -3.13 -3.42
CA THR A 97 -1.80 -1.85 -3.85
C THR A 97 -2.16 -0.78 -2.81
N PHE A 98 -1.32 0.22 -2.66
CA PHE A 98 -1.64 1.37 -1.82
C PHE A 98 -0.96 2.62 -2.34
N VAL A 99 -1.50 3.77 -2.00
CA VAL A 99 -0.88 5.06 -2.22
C VAL A 99 -0.93 5.81 -0.91
N PHE A 100 0.14 6.50 -0.54
CA PHE A 100 0.14 7.43 0.59
C PHE A 100 0.82 8.73 0.20
N PHE A 101 0.34 9.83 0.78
CA PHE A 101 0.72 11.18 0.39
C PHE A 101 0.60 12.13 1.58
N PRO A 102 1.42 13.20 1.61
CA PRO A 102 1.30 14.23 2.63
C PRO A 102 0.06 15.09 2.39
N ASP A 103 -0.39 15.79 3.42
CA ASP A 103 -1.62 16.61 3.38
C ASP A 103 -1.60 17.71 2.30
N ASP A 104 -0.42 18.17 1.92
CA ASP A 104 -0.19 19.20 0.91
C ASP A 104 -0.02 18.66 -0.53
N SER A 105 -0.14 17.34 -0.71
CA SER A 105 -0.11 16.70 -2.03
C SER A 105 -1.37 17.01 -2.86
N PRO A 106 -1.28 17.11 -4.20
CA PRO A 106 -2.46 17.14 -5.07
C PRO A 106 -3.45 15.99 -4.80
N MET A 107 -2.96 14.85 -4.31
CA MET A 107 -3.77 13.67 -3.99
C MET A 107 -4.71 13.88 -2.81
N SER A 108 -4.41 14.82 -1.89
CA SER A 108 -5.28 15.12 -0.73
C SER A 108 -6.60 15.77 -1.13
N ARG A 109 -6.70 16.27 -2.36
CA ARG A 109 -7.91 16.88 -2.92
C ARG A 109 -8.84 15.88 -3.59
N LEU A 110 -8.41 14.63 -3.75
CA LEU A 110 -9.27 13.59 -4.28
C LEU A 110 -10.39 13.31 -3.27
N PRO A 111 -11.63 13.10 -3.74
CA PRO A 111 -12.73 12.77 -2.84
C PRO A 111 -12.39 11.50 -2.08
N LYS A 112 -12.46 11.58 -0.75
CA LYS A 112 -12.46 10.41 0.13
C LYS A 112 -13.77 9.66 -0.14
N LEU A 113 -13.67 8.38 -0.48
CA LEU A 113 -14.83 7.52 -0.78
C LEU A 113 -15.49 7.04 0.51
#